data_AF-A0A7S3SQ79-F1
#
_entry.id   AF-A0A7S3SQ79-F1
#
_cell.length_a   1.000
_cell.length_b   1.000
_cell.length_c   1.000
_cell.angle_alpha   90.00
_cell.angle_beta   90.00
_cell.angle_gamma   90.00
#
_symmetry.space_group_name_H-M   'P 1'
#
loop_
_entity.id
_entity.type
_entity.pdbx_description
1 polymer ?
#
loop_
_entity_poly.entity_id
_entity_poly.type
_entity_poly.pdbx_seq_one_letter_code
_entity_poly.pdbx_strand_id
1 'polypeptide(L)'
;VRWEQMEAIMARKREEKRREAQVLLKIQAMSAAKQHLKSIVPNSVTDLQEVAFPDMTGMAINRIFLPQLLGQVQQEVRTLMRAQQQVSETVSGVVRAQIAAHSQSIEAVRERHREADRKHFEELQIRQGKIRILVDDGHGGQVRVGPIQISSQDSVDEVLNRVYQWLQANEAKLAAEWPHGVVLCIDGEPIQSTGAIFEAKAGQISMVPKSEPPPAEDAVEGEEAGEDGEEGGEAGQ
;
A
#
# COMPACT_ATOMS: atom_id res chain seq x y z
N VAL A 1 106.38 92.12 5.75
CA VAL A 1 106.72 91.12 4.70
C VAL A 1 106.34 89.68 5.05
N ARG A 2 107.01 88.96 5.98
CA ARG A 2 106.66 87.54 6.27
C ARG A 2 105.25 87.34 6.87
N TRP A 3 104.77 88.30 7.66
CA TRP A 3 103.47 88.22 8.34
C TRP A 3 102.27 88.43 7.40
N GLU A 4 102.35 89.41 6.50
CA GLU A 4 101.30 89.72 5.52
C GLU A 4 101.08 88.57 4.52
N GLN A 5 102.17 87.90 4.11
CA GLN A 5 102.08 86.69 3.29
C GLN A 5 101.40 85.54 4.03
N MET A 6 101.66 85.39 5.34
CA MET A 6 101.01 84.37 6.15
C MET A 6 99.51 84.64 6.32
N GLU A 7 99.11 85.90 6.51
CA GLU A 7 97.71 86.32 6.63
C GLU A 7 96.93 86.11 5.32
N ALA A 8 97.52 86.44 4.18
CA ALA A 8 96.93 86.18 2.86
C ALA A 8 96.73 84.68 2.59
N ILE A 9 97.71 83.83 2.98
CA ILE A 9 97.59 82.37 2.88
C ILE A 9 96.48 81.85 3.80
N MET A 10 96.35 82.39 5.02
CA MET A 10 95.31 82.01 5.96
C MET A 10 93.91 82.43 5.49
N ALA A 11 93.77 83.62 4.88
CA ALA A 11 92.53 84.09 4.29
C ALA A 11 92.09 83.20 3.11
N ARG A 12 93.00 82.87 2.20
CA ARG A 12 92.74 81.96 1.08
C ARG A 12 92.32 80.57 1.56
N LYS A 13 93.01 80.01 2.57
CA LYS A 13 92.63 78.72 3.18
C LYS A 13 91.26 78.76 3.85
N ARG A 14 90.87 79.89 4.46
CA ARG A 14 89.52 80.06 5.04
C ARG A 14 88.46 80.10 3.94
N GLU A 15 88.74 80.75 2.81
CA GLU A 15 87.82 80.80 1.69
C GLU A 15 87.68 79.45 0.98
N GLU A 16 88.79 78.74 0.76
CA GLU A 16 88.81 77.37 0.22
C GLU A 16 87.99 76.43 1.12
N LYS A 17 88.21 76.47 2.45
CA LYS A 17 87.40 75.70 3.42
C LYS A 17 85.92 76.06 3.40
N ARG A 18 85.57 77.34 3.21
CA ARG A 18 84.17 77.76 3.09
C ARG A 18 83.52 77.22 1.82
N ARG A 19 84.24 77.26 0.70
CA ARG A 19 83.77 76.70 -0.58
C ARG A 19 83.61 75.18 -0.47
N GLU A 20 84.56 74.48 0.13
CA GLU A 20 84.48 73.03 0.39
C GLU A 20 83.28 72.68 1.27
N ALA A 21 83.08 73.39 2.38
CA ALA A 21 81.93 73.18 3.26
C ALA A 21 80.58 73.43 2.54
N GLN A 22 80.51 74.45 1.68
CA GLN A 22 79.31 74.74 0.89
C GLN A 22 79.03 73.64 -0.15
N VAL A 23 80.08 73.11 -0.79
CA VAL A 23 79.95 71.98 -1.74
C VAL A 23 79.48 70.73 -1.01
N LEU A 24 80.07 70.41 0.15
CA LEU A 24 79.65 69.26 0.96
C LEU A 24 78.20 69.39 1.41
N LEU A 25 77.77 70.58 1.85
CA LEU A 25 76.38 70.82 2.22
C LEU A 25 75.43 70.64 1.03
N LYS A 26 75.81 71.10 -0.17
CA LYS A 26 75.02 70.87 -1.39
C LYS A 26 74.93 69.38 -1.74
N ILE A 27 76.02 68.62 -1.61
CA ILE A 27 76.03 67.17 -1.83
C ILE A 27 75.14 66.47 -0.81
N GLN A 28 75.21 66.84 0.46
CA GLN A 28 74.36 66.28 1.52
C GLN A 28 72.88 66.59 1.26
N ALA A 29 72.55 67.85 0.90
CA ALA A 29 71.19 68.24 0.54
C ALA A 29 70.66 67.49 -0.68
N MET A 30 71.48 67.31 -1.72
CA MET A 30 71.11 66.52 -2.91
C MET A 30 70.89 65.04 -2.57
N SER A 31 71.73 64.46 -1.70
CA SER A 31 71.59 63.08 -1.25
C SER A 31 70.30 62.88 -0.44
N ALA A 32 70.04 63.78 0.52
CA ALA A 32 68.82 63.76 1.32
C ALA A 32 67.57 63.93 0.44
N ALA A 33 67.58 64.91 -0.47
CA ALA A 33 66.49 65.12 -1.42
C ALA A 33 66.25 63.88 -2.31
N LYS A 34 67.31 63.21 -2.79
CA LYS A 34 67.19 61.98 -3.58
C LYS A 34 66.58 60.84 -2.76
N GLN A 35 66.97 60.68 -1.49
CA GLN A 35 66.40 59.67 -0.61
C GLN A 35 64.91 59.93 -0.34
N HIS A 36 64.52 61.18 -0.07
CA HIS A 36 63.12 61.56 0.12
C HIS A 36 62.29 61.41 -1.16
N LEU A 37 62.79 61.86 -2.31
CA LEU A 37 62.08 61.72 -3.58
C LEU A 37 61.93 60.25 -3.99
N LYS A 38 62.91 59.41 -3.67
CA LYS A 38 62.85 57.96 -3.95
C LYS A 38 61.70 57.28 -3.20
N SER A 39 61.32 57.75 -2.01
CA SER A 39 60.19 57.17 -1.27
C SER A 39 58.87 57.88 -1.57
N ILE A 40 58.87 59.21 -1.69
CA ILE A 40 57.64 59.99 -1.85
C ILE A 40 56.98 59.72 -3.22
N VAL A 41 57.76 59.72 -4.30
CA VAL A 41 57.19 59.56 -5.66
C VAL A 41 56.45 58.23 -5.85
N PRO A 42 57.02 57.05 -5.56
CA PRO A 42 56.29 55.80 -5.76
C PRO A 42 55.08 55.70 -4.84
N ASN A 43 55.19 56.12 -3.57
CA ASN A 43 54.08 56.07 -2.63
C ASN A 43 52.93 56.99 -3.05
N SER A 44 53.24 58.23 -3.48
CA SER A 44 52.20 59.15 -3.98
C SER A 44 51.56 58.66 -5.27
N VAL A 45 52.31 57.96 -6.14
CA VAL A 45 51.75 57.36 -7.37
C VAL A 45 50.86 56.17 -7.05
N THR A 46 51.23 55.28 -6.12
CA THR A 46 50.37 54.18 -5.69
C THR A 46 49.11 54.70 -5.02
N ASP A 47 49.23 55.69 -4.13
CA ASP A 47 48.09 56.30 -3.45
C ASP A 47 47.15 57.00 -4.44
N LEU A 48 47.70 57.71 -5.43
CA LEU A 48 46.92 58.31 -6.52
C LEU A 48 46.27 57.24 -7.42
N GLN A 49 46.94 56.13 -7.69
CA GLN A 49 46.38 55.06 -8.51
C GLN A 49 45.18 54.40 -7.81
N GLU A 50 45.26 54.17 -6.51
CA GLU A 50 44.16 53.57 -5.72
C GLU A 50 42.96 54.52 -5.56
N VAL A 51 43.21 55.82 -5.37
CA VAL A 51 42.14 56.81 -5.08
C VAL A 51 41.59 57.48 -6.34
N ALA A 52 42.46 57.86 -7.28
CA ALA A 52 42.07 58.65 -8.45
C ALA A 52 41.77 57.81 -9.70
N PHE A 53 42.29 56.58 -9.79
CA PHE A 53 42.04 55.67 -10.92
C PHE A 53 41.51 54.32 -10.44
N PRO A 54 40.33 54.29 -9.80
CA PRO A 54 39.77 53.04 -9.32
C PRO A 54 39.51 52.10 -10.50
N ASP A 55 39.87 50.83 -10.33
CA ASP A 55 39.64 49.81 -11.35
C ASP A 55 38.14 49.56 -11.53
N MET A 56 37.58 50.24 -12.53
CA MET A 56 36.17 50.17 -12.88
C MET A 56 35.75 48.76 -13.31
N THR A 57 36.68 47.96 -13.83
CA THR A 57 36.40 46.58 -14.24
C THR A 57 36.26 45.66 -13.03
N GLY A 58 37.22 45.71 -12.09
CA GLY A 58 37.13 44.99 -10.81
C GLY A 58 35.90 45.39 -9.99
N MET A 59 35.55 46.68 -9.96
CA MET A 59 34.32 47.14 -9.29
C MET A 59 33.04 46.65 -9.98
N ALA A 60 32.97 46.64 -11.30
CA ALA A 60 31.82 46.12 -12.04
C ALA A 60 31.64 44.61 -11.80
N ILE A 61 32.73 43.85 -11.79
CA ILE A 61 32.71 42.41 -11.48
C ILE A 61 32.17 42.19 -10.05
N ASN A 62 32.71 42.91 -9.07
CA ASN A 62 32.33 42.72 -7.68
C ASN A 62 30.90 43.20 -7.35
N ARG A 63 30.47 44.32 -7.93
CA ARG A 63 29.14 44.90 -7.63
C ARG A 63 28.01 44.33 -8.45
N ILE A 64 28.26 43.91 -9.69
CA ILE A 64 27.20 43.53 -10.63
C ILE A 64 27.28 42.04 -10.94
N PHE A 65 28.43 41.56 -11.38
CA PHE A 65 28.57 40.18 -11.85
C PHE A 65 28.45 39.15 -10.72
N LEU A 66 29.17 39.33 -9.60
CA LEU A 66 29.15 38.36 -8.49
C LEU A 66 27.74 38.18 -7.89
N PRO A 67 26.96 39.24 -7.59
CA PRO A 67 25.61 39.07 -7.09
C PRO A 67 24.69 38.38 -8.11
N GLN A 68 24.82 38.68 -9.41
CA GLN A 68 24.04 38.03 -10.46
C GLN A 68 24.38 36.54 -10.57
N LEU A 69 25.68 36.19 -10.58
CA LEU A 69 26.14 34.82 -10.63
C LEU A 69 25.66 34.03 -9.41
N LEU A 70 25.81 34.59 -8.20
CA LEU A 70 25.34 33.95 -6.98
C LEU A 70 23.81 33.79 -6.98
N GLY A 71 23.07 34.79 -7.48
CA GLY A 71 21.63 34.70 -7.64
C GLY A 71 21.20 33.58 -8.58
N GLN A 72 21.87 33.44 -9.73
CA GLN A 72 21.63 32.37 -10.70
C GLN A 72 21.94 31.00 -10.11
N VAL A 73 23.10 30.84 -9.44
CA VAL A 73 23.47 29.58 -8.78
C VAL A 73 22.46 29.21 -7.69
N GLN A 74 22.03 30.17 -6.88
CA GLN A 74 20.99 29.92 -5.87
C GLN A 74 19.66 29.49 -6.50
N GLN A 75 19.30 30.08 -7.64
CA GLN A 75 18.09 29.70 -8.37
C GLN A 75 18.20 28.26 -8.89
N GLU A 76 19.31 27.88 -9.51
CA GLU A 76 19.56 26.52 -10.00
C GLU A 76 19.60 25.48 -8.86
N VAL A 77 20.19 25.82 -7.72
CA VAL A 77 20.15 24.92 -6.55
C VAL A 77 18.72 24.72 -6.08
N ARG A 78 17.90 25.78 -6.04
CA ARG A 78 16.49 25.66 -5.64
C ARG A 78 15.66 24.86 -6.64
N THR A 79 15.91 24.99 -7.94
CA THR A 79 15.20 24.19 -8.96
C THR A 79 15.56 22.72 -8.84
N LEU A 80 16.85 22.40 -8.65
CA LEU A 80 17.31 21.02 -8.41
C LEU A 80 16.71 20.42 -7.14
N MET A 81 16.70 21.17 -6.03
CA MET A 81 16.08 20.69 -4.77
C MET A 81 14.58 20.41 -4.95
N ARG A 82 13.85 21.27 -5.66
CA ARG A 82 12.42 21.04 -5.96
C ARG A 82 12.20 19.83 -6.84
N ALA A 83 13.01 19.66 -7.89
CA ALA A 83 12.93 18.49 -8.77
C ALA A 83 13.21 17.20 -7.99
N GLN A 84 14.23 17.20 -7.13
CA GLN A 84 14.54 16.06 -6.27
C GLN A 84 13.39 15.74 -5.31
N GLN A 85 12.77 16.77 -4.71
CA GLN A 85 11.62 16.58 -3.85
C GLN A 85 10.43 15.98 -4.61
N GLN A 86 10.12 16.46 -5.81
CA GLN A 86 9.05 15.91 -6.65
C GLN A 86 9.32 14.46 -7.05
N VAL A 87 10.57 14.11 -7.38
CA VAL A 87 10.94 12.72 -7.66
C VAL A 87 10.78 11.86 -6.40
N SER A 88 11.19 12.36 -5.23
CA SER A 88 10.99 11.63 -3.97
C SER A 88 9.51 11.41 -3.65
N GLU A 89 8.67 12.43 -3.85
CA GLU A 89 7.22 12.35 -3.63
C GLU A 89 6.57 11.33 -4.57
N THR A 90 6.89 11.38 -5.87
CA THR A 90 6.37 10.42 -6.86
C THR A 90 6.80 8.98 -6.56
N VAL A 91 8.09 8.76 -6.25
CA VAL A 91 8.59 7.43 -5.85
C VAL A 91 7.88 6.95 -4.58
N SER A 92 7.74 7.81 -3.57
CA SER A 92 7.04 7.45 -2.33
C SER A 92 5.56 7.10 -2.57
N GLY A 93 4.89 7.81 -3.47
CA GLY A 93 3.51 7.55 -3.87
C GLY A 93 3.37 6.19 -4.57
N VAL A 94 4.26 5.88 -5.51
CA VAL A 94 4.26 4.58 -6.22
C VAL A 94 4.53 3.43 -5.24
N VAL A 95 5.50 3.57 -4.34
CA VAL A 95 5.80 2.53 -3.33
C VAL A 95 4.61 2.30 -2.40
N ARG A 96 3.95 3.36 -1.91
CA ARG A 96 2.74 3.21 -1.09
C ARG A 96 1.60 2.52 -1.84
N ALA A 97 1.37 2.90 -3.10
CA ALA A 97 0.34 2.27 -3.94
C ALA A 97 0.65 0.79 -4.18
N GLN A 98 1.91 0.45 -4.42
CA GLN A 98 2.35 -0.94 -4.59
C GLN A 98 2.15 -1.77 -3.31
N ILE A 99 2.52 -1.23 -2.14
CA ILE A 99 2.29 -1.90 -0.86
C ILE A 99 0.80 -2.12 -0.61
N ALA A 100 -0.04 -1.10 -0.88
CA ALA A 100 -1.49 -1.20 -0.72
C ALA A 100 -2.07 -2.28 -1.65
N ALA A 101 -1.72 -2.26 -2.94
CA ALA A 101 -2.17 -3.27 -3.91
C ALA A 101 -1.71 -4.69 -3.50
N HIS A 102 -0.47 -4.83 -3.01
CA HIS A 102 0.02 -6.11 -2.54
C HIS A 102 -0.74 -6.60 -1.29
N SER A 103 -1.01 -5.72 -0.32
CA SER A 103 -1.78 -6.07 0.87
C SER A 103 -3.20 -6.54 0.52
N GLN A 104 -3.88 -5.84 -0.39
CA GLN A 104 -5.22 -6.23 -0.88
C GLN A 104 -5.18 -7.58 -1.62
N SER A 105 -4.14 -7.83 -2.42
CA SER A 105 -3.97 -9.12 -3.10
C SER A 105 -3.79 -10.28 -2.11
N ILE A 106 -3.02 -10.07 -1.04
CA ILE A 106 -2.82 -11.08 0.01
C ILE A 106 -4.13 -11.33 0.76
N GLU A 107 -4.88 -10.28 1.09
CA GLU A 107 -6.17 -10.40 1.76
C GLU A 107 -7.18 -11.17 0.90
N ALA A 108 -7.29 -10.83 -0.39
CA ALA A 108 -8.17 -11.55 -1.32
C ALA A 108 -7.79 -13.02 -1.46
N VAL A 109 -6.48 -13.34 -1.49
CA VAL A 109 -6.01 -14.74 -1.52
C VAL A 109 -6.35 -15.46 -0.22
N ARG A 110 -6.18 -14.80 0.94
CA ARG A 110 -6.54 -15.36 2.26
C ARG A 110 -8.03 -15.62 2.38
N GLU A 111 -8.89 -14.73 1.89
CA GLU A 111 -10.34 -14.92 1.90
C GLU A 111 -10.74 -16.11 1.03
N ARG A 112 -10.23 -16.18 -0.20
CA ARG A 112 -10.45 -17.34 -1.09
C ARG A 112 -9.99 -18.64 -0.47
N HIS A 113 -8.85 -18.63 0.22
CA HIS A 113 -8.34 -19.81 0.91
C HIS A 113 -9.25 -20.21 2.07
N ARG A 114 -9.71 -19.26 2.89
CA ARG A 114 -10.66 -19.54 4.00
C ARG A 114 -11.99 -20.08 3.49
N GLU A 115 -12.50 -19.57 2.37
CA GLU A 115 -13.71 -20.09 1.74
C GLU A 115 -13.50 -21.50 1.20
N ALA A 116 -12.36 -21.76 0.57
CA ALA A 116 -11.99 -23.10 0.10
C ALA A 116 -11.84 -24.09 1.26
N ASP A 117 -11.19 -23.68 2.35
CA ASP A 117 -11.05 -24.49 3.57
C ASP A 117 -12.41 -24.80 4.19
N ARG A 118 -13.32 -23.82 4.23
CA ARG A 118 -14.69 -24.03 4.73
C ARG A 118 -15.43 -25.06 3.89
N LYS A 119 -15.37 -24.93 2.55
CA LYS A 119 -15.98 -25.90 1.63
C LYS A 119 -15.36 -27.29 1.80
N HIS A 120 -14.03 -27.38 1.91
CA HIS A 120 -13.33 -28.64 2.11
C HIS A 120 -13.70 -29.28 3.46
N PHE A 121 -13.87 -28.49 4.52
CA PHE A 121 -14.31 -29.00 5.81
C PHE A 121 -15.74 -29.53 5.75
N GLU A 122 -16.64 -28.83 5.06
CA GLU A 122 -18.00 -29.29 4.81
C GLU A 122 -18.03 -30.59 4.00
N GLU A 123 -17.22 -30.71 2.94
CA GLU A 123 -17.06 -31.95 2.17
C GLU A 123 -16.50 -33.10 3.02
N LEU A 124 -15.54 -32.85 3.91
CA LEU A 124 -15.04 -33.85 4.85
C LEU A 124 -16.11 -34.31 5.85
N GLN A 125 -16.96 -33.39 6.32
CA GLN A 125 -18.08 -33.76 7.19
C GLN A 125 -19.11 -34.63 6.46
N ILE A 126 -19.42 -34.32 5.20
CA ILE A 126 -20.28 -35.13 4.34
C ILE A 126 -19.68 -36.54 4.17
N ARG A 127 -18.38 -36.65 3.88
CA ARG A 127 -17.68 -37.95 3.79
C ARG A 127 -17.67 -38.75 5.09
N GLN A 128 -17.68 -38.08 6.24
CA GLN A 128 -17.83 -38.70 7.56
C GLN A 128 -19.28 -39.04 7.92
N GLY A 129 -20.23 -38.79 7.01
CA GLY A 129 -21.66 -39.03 7.21
C GLY A 129 -22.36 -38.02 8.10
N LYS A 130 -21.72 -36.88 8.40
CA LYS A 130 -22.32 -35.77 9.16
C LYS A 130 -22.83 -34.71 8.19
N ILE A 131 -24.08 -34.85 7.79
CA ILE A 131 -24.66 -33.99 6.77
C ILE A 131 -25.37 -32.81 7.43
N ARG A 132 -25.19 -31.63 6.83
CA ARG A 132 -25.89 -30.39 7.17
C ARG A 132 -26.60 -29.92 5.91
N ILE A 133 -27.90 -29.67 6.03
CA ILE A 133 -28.78 -29.32 4.93
C ILE A 133 -29.18 -27.86 5.11
N LEU A 134 -29.07 -27.07 4.03
CA LEU A 134 -29.51 -25.67 4.00
C LEU A 134 -30.90 -25.63 3.38
N VAL A 135 -31.85 -25.04 4.10
CA VAL A 135 -33.27 -24.97 3.70
C VAL A 135 -33.70 -23.51 3.71
N ASP A 136 -34.46 -23.09 2.71
CA ASP A 136 -35.05 -21.74 2.68
C ASP A 136 -36.34 -21.73 3.53
N ASP A 137 -36.46 -20.77 4.45
CA ASP A 137 -37.57 -20.64 5.41
C ASP A 137 -38.79 -19.92 4.80
N GLY A 138 -38.83 -19.72 3.48
CA GLY A 138 -39.90 -19.00 2.78
C GLY A 138 -39.96 -17.49 3.04
N HIS A 139 -39.25 -16.99 4.07
CA HIS A 139 -39.13 -15.59 4.44
C HIS A 139 -37.80 -14.94 3.99
N GLY A 140 -37.04 -15.61 3.12
CA GLY A 140 -35.76 -15.13 2.59
C GLY A 140 -34.55 -15.37 3.51
N GLY A 141 -34.70 -16.26 4.50
CA GLY A 141 -33.63 -16.70 5.40
C GLY A 141 -33.31 -18.19 5.19
N GLN A 142 -32.05 -18.58 5.38
CA GLN A 142 -31.63 -19.99 5.30
C GLN A 142 -31.54 -20.62 6.70
N VAL A 143 -32.29 -21.70 6.93
CA VAL A 143 -32.24 -22.53 8.13
C VAL A 143 -31.26 -23.69 7.91
N ARG A 144 -30.41 -23.96 8.90
CA ARG A 144 -29.43 -25.04 8.88
C ARG A 144 -29.97 -26.25 9.64
N VAL A 145 -30.27 -27.31 8.91
CA VAL A 145 -30.76 -28.59 9.44
C VAL A 145 -29.57 -29.55 9.63
N GLY A 146 -29.32 -29.98 10.87
CA GLY A 146 -28.24 -30.91 11.22
C GLY A 146 -27.20 -30.35 12.21
N PRO A 147 -26.14 -31.12 12.53
CA PRO A 147 -25.61 -32.29 11.82
C PRO A 147 -26.41 -33.57 12.06
N ILE A 148 -26.72 -34.30 10.99
CA ILE A 148 -27.40 -35.61 11.03
C ILE A 148 -26.39 -36.68 10.63
N GLN A 149 -26.26 -37.74 11.44
CA GLN A 149 -25.38 -38.85 11.17
C GLN A 149 -26.10 -39.87 10.26
N ILE A 150 -25.49 -40.14 9.11
CA ILE A 150 -25.98 -41.09 8.10
C ILE A 150 -24.86 -42.10 7.81
N SER A 151 -25.23 -43.36 7.68
CA SER A 151 -24.34 -44.43 7.25
C SER A 151 -24.57 -44.76 5.77
N SER A 152 -23.55 -45.27 5.08
CA SER A 152 -23.69 -45.76 3.70
C SER A 152 -24.53 -47.04 3.59
N GLN A 153 -24.82 -47.68 4.72
CA GLN A 153 -25.66 -48.88 4.81
C GLN A 153 -27.14 -48.56 5.05
N ASP A 154 -27.47 -47.32 5.40
CA ASP A 154 -28.85 -46.91 5.67
C ASP A 154 -29.64 -46.87 4.35
N SER A 155 -30.93 -47.22 4.41
CA SER A 155 -31.84 -47.05 3.27
C SER A 155 -32.25 -45.58 3.09
N VAL A 156 -32.65 -45.18 1.89
CA VAL A 156 -33.09 -43.80 1.62
C VAL A 156 -34.25 -43.40 2.54
N ASP A 157 -35.21 -44.30 2.77
CA ASP A 157 -36.36 -44.05 3.63
C ASP A 157 -35.98 -43.87 5.11
N GLU A 158 -35.00 -44.63 5.60
CA GLU A 158 -34.47 -44.45 6.97
C GLU A 158 -33.80 -43.09 7.16
N VAL A 159 -33.08 -42.63 6.14
CA VAL A 159 -32.44 -41.31 6.14
C VAL A 159 -33.50 -40.21 6.14
N LEU A 160 -34.52 -40.30 5.27
CA LEU A 160 -35.61 -39.32 5.21
C LEU A 160 -36.38 -39.25 6.54
N ASN A 161 -36.65 -40.40 7.15
CA ASN A 161 -37.30 -40.47 8.46
C ASN A 161 -36.45 -39.83 9.56
N ARG A 162 -35.14 -40.07 9.57
CA ARG A 162 -34.23 -39.47 10.56
C ARG A 162 -34.11 -37.95 10.40
N VAL A 163 -34.12 -37.46 9.17
CA VAL A 163 -34.15 -36.02 8.86
C VAL A 163 -35.46 -35.39 9.34
N TYR A 164 -36.60 -36.03 9.05
CA TYR A 164 -37.90 -35.54 9.49
C TYR A 164 -38.05 -35.56 11.02
N GLN A 165 -37.57 -36.61 11.70
CA GLN A 165 -37.53 -36.66 13.17
C GLN A 165 -36.67 -35.56 13.77
N TRP A 166 -35.50 -35.28 13.19
CA TRP A 166 -34.65 -34.17 13.64
C TRP A 166 -35.37 -32.82 13.48
N LEU A 167 -36.08 -32.65 12.36
CA LEU A 167 -36.80 -31.42 12.04
C LEU A 167 -38.00 -31.21 12.98
N GLN A 168 -38.75 -32.25 13.31
CA GLN A 168 -39.78 -32.20 14.35
C GLN A 168 -39.24 -31.80 15.73
N ALA A 169 -38.04 -32.28 16.09
CA ALA A 169 -37.44 -32.02 17.40
C ALA A 169 -36.84 -30.61 17.55
N ASN A 170 -36.30 -30.03 16.47
CA ASN A 170 -35.55 -28.77 16.53
C ASN A 170 -36.27 -27.59 15.86
N GLU A 171 -37.02 -27.84 14.78
CA GLU A 171 -37.65 -26.81 13.94
C GLU A 171 -39.13 -27.17 13.68
N ALA A 172 -39.93 -27.14 14.75
CA ALA A 172 -41.35 -27.54 14.71
C ALA A 172 -42.22 -26.68 13.76
N LYS A 173 -41.80 -25.46 13.42
CA LYS A 173 -42.51 -24.59 12.46
C LYS A 173 -42.40 -25.13 11.02
N LEU A 174 -41.18 -25.42 10.57
CA LEU A 174 -40.95 -26.09 9.28
C LEU A 174 -41.59 -27.48 9.26
N ALA A 175 -41.61 -28.19 10.39
CA ALA A 175 -42.26 -29.50 10.50
C ALA A 175 -43.77 -29.43 10.25
N ALA A 176 -44.41 -28.37 10.76
CA ALA A 176 -45.85 -28.16 10.61
C ALA A 176 -46.24 -27.82 9.18
N GLU A 177 -45.36 -27.13 8.43
CA GLU A 177 -45.58 -26.82 7.03
C GLU A 177 -45.43 -28.06 6.13
N TRP A 178 -44.67 -29.07 6.56
CA TRP A 178 -44.36 -30.27 5.76
C TRP A 178 -44.88 -31.57 6.42
N PRO A 179 -46.21 -31.72 6.58
CA PRO A 179 -46.80 -32.80 7.38
C PRO A 179 -46.58 -34.20 6.79
N HIS A 180 -46.35 -34.30 5.47
CA HIS A 180 -46.18 -35.57 4.76
C HIS A 180 -44.72 -36.05 4.71
N GLY A 181 -43.81 -35.32 5.34
CA GLY A 181 -42.39 -35.64 5.39
C GLY A 181 -41.56 -34.92 4.34
N VAL A 182 -40.35 -35.43 4.14
CA VAL A 182 -39.26 -34.71 3.50
C VAL A 182 -38.72 -35.51 2.32
N VAL A 183 -38.32 -34.83 1.25
CA VAL A 183 -37.49 -35.40 0.18
C VAL A 183 -36.17 -34.65 0.13
N LEU A 184 -35.07 -35.39 0.17
CA LEU A 184 -33.72 -34.83 -0.03
C LEU A 184 -33.45 -34.75 -1.53
N CYS A 185 -32.94 -33.61 -1.97
CA CYS A 185 -32.58 -33.39 -3.37
C CYS A 185 -31.10 -33.01 -3.50
N ILE A 186 -30.41 -33.56 -4.50
CA ILE A 186 -29.07 -33.12 -4.91
C ILE A 186 -29.24 -32.34 -6.21
N ASP A 187 -28.80 -31.08 -6.25
CA ASP A 187 -28.95 -30.18 -7.41
C ASP A 187 -30.41 -30.06 -7.93
N GLY A 188 -31.40 -30.24 -7.04
CA GLY A 188 -32.83 -30.16 -7.36
C GLY A 188 -33.49 -31.49 -7.76
N GLU A 189 -32.73 -32.58 -7.87
CA GLU A 189 -33.26 -33.91 -8.18
C GLU A 189 -33.34 -34.80 -6.93
N PRO A 190 -34.41 -35.60 -6.76
CA PRO A 190 -34.58 -36.45 -5.59
C PRO A 190 -33.52 -37.56 -5.56
N ILE A 191 -32.98 -37.82 -4.37
CA ILE A 191 -31.95 -38.85 -4.19
C ILE A 191 -32.51 -40.26 -4.46
N GLN A 192 -31.79 -41.05 -5.25
CA GLN A 192 -32.15 -42.45 -5.52
C GLN A 192 -31.33 -43.46 -4.70
N SER A 193 -30.16 -43.04 -4.20
CA SER A 193 -29.25 -43.89 -3.42
C SER A 193 -28.53 -43.06 -2.37
N THR A 194 -28.30 -43.65 -1.19
CA THR A 194 -27.55 -43.03 -0.10
C THR A 194 -26.09 -42.77 -0.48
N GLY A 195 -25.52 -43.53 -1.42
CA GLY A 195 -24.18 -43.30 -1.97
C GLY A 195 -24.02 -41.92 -2.63
N ALA A 196 -25.07 -41.44 -3.30
CA ALA A 196 -25.06 -40.13 -3.96
C ALA A 196 -24.90 -38.98 -2.95
N ILE A 197 -25.34 -39.17 -1.71
CA ILE A 197 -25.23 -38.17 -0.64
C ILE A 197 -23.76 -37.97 -0.22
N PHE A 198 -22.95 -39.04 -0.24
CA PHE A 198 -21.52 -38.98 0.11
C PHE A 198 -20.65 -38.43 -1.04
N GLU A 199 -21.16 -38.48 -2.27
CA GLU A 199 -20.50 -37.92 -3.46
C GLU A 199 -20.88 -36.44 -3.70
N ALA A 200 -21.93 -35.95 -3.06
CA ALA A 200 -22.38 -34.57 -3.17
C ALA A 200 -21.36 -33.57 -2.60
N LYS A 201 -21.21 -32.42 -3.27
CA LYS A 201 -20.36 -31.31 -2.80
C LYS A 201 -21.09 -30.48 -1.75
N ALA A 202 -20.31 -29.72 -0.98
CA ALA A 202 -20.83 -28.77 0.01
C ALA A 202 -21.87 -27.82 -0.60
N GLY A 203 -23.08 -27.80 -0.02
CA GLY A 203 -24.17 -26.92 -0.45
C GLY A 203 -25.06 -27.46 -1.59
N GLN A 204 -24.81 -28.67 -2.11
CA GLN A 204 -25.67 -29.27 -3.15
C GLN A 204 -26.87 -30.04 -2.61
N ILE A 205 -26.83 -30.42 -1.31
CA ILE A 205 -27.91 -31.14 -0.65
C ILE A 205 -28.94 -30.11 -0.20
N SER A 206 -30.13 -30.21 -0.80
CA SER A 206 -31.30 -29.39 -0.53
C SER A 206 -32.46 -30.27 -0.07
N MET A 207 -33.51 -29.64 0.41
CA MET A 207 -34.65 -30.32 1.01
C MET A 207 -35.93 -29.71 0.47
N VAL A 208 -36.86 -30.55 0.03
CA VAL A 208 -38.15 -30.14 -0.53
C VAL A 208 -39.26 -30.89 0.22
N PRO A 209 -40.43 -30.26 0.47
CA PRO A 209 -41.58 -30.95 1.02
C PRO A 209 -41.98 -32.13 0.13
N LYS A 210 -42.28 -33.27 0.75
CA LYS A 210 -42.88 -34.39 0.05
C LYS A 210 -44.28 -33.98 -0.42
N SER A 211 -44.53 -34.06 -1.73
CA SER A 211 -45.85 -33.78 -2.30
C SER A 211 -46.91 -34.70 -1.70
N GLU A 212 -48.10 -34.15 -1.49
CA GLU A 212 -49.28 -34.88 -1.00
C GLU A 212 -49.48 -36.16 -1.85
N PRO A 213 -49.64 -37.34 -1.22
CA PRO A 213 -49.90 -38.56 -1.97
C PRO A 213 -51.17 -38.37 -2.81
N PRO A 214 -51.21 -38.82 -4.08
CA PRO A 214 -52.43 -38.76 -4.86
C PRO A 214 -53.56 -39.41 -4.06
N PRO A 215 -54.76 -38.80 -4.02
CA PRO A 215 -55.87 -39.33 -3.26
C PRO A 215 -56.06 -40.79 -3.67
N ALA A 216 -56.07 -41.68 -2.67
CA ALA A 216 -56.44 -43.06 -2.89
C ALA A 216 -57.81 -43.06 -3.58
N GLU A 217 -57.90 -43.69 -4.75
CA GLU A 217 -59.20 -43.95 -5.38
C GLU A 217 -60.04 -44.72 -4.36
N ASP A 218 -61.18 -44.13 -4.01
CA ASP A 218 -62.10 -44.63 -3.00
C ASP A 218 -62.34 -46.13 -3.17
N ALA A 219 -62.05 -46.88 -2.12
CA ALA A 219 -62.61 -48.19 -1.91
C ALA A 219 -64.14 -48.05 -1.90
N VAL A 220 -64.80 -48.58 -2.94
CA VAL A 220 -66.25 -48.76 -2.95
C VAL A 220 -66.58 -49.90 -1.98
N GLU A 221 -66.80 -49.56 -0.71
CA GLU A 221 -67.61 -50.38 0.20
C GLU A 221 -69.08 -50.01 -0.01
N GLY A 222 -69.81 -50.90 -0.69
CA GLY A 222 -71.26 -50.95 -0.69
C GLY A 222 -71.70 -52.31 -0.18
N GLU A 223 -71.86 -52.43 1.14
CA GLU A 223 -72.61 -53.50 1.78
C GLU A 223 -74.11 -53.34 1.43
N GLU A 224 -74.72 -54.35 0.82
CA GLU A 224 -76.14 -54.66 1.03
C GLU A 224 -76.25 -56.11 1.50
N ALA A 225 -76.76 -56.27 2.72
CA ALA A 225 -77.14 -57.55 3.30
C ALA A 225 -78.52 -57.96 2.78
N GLY A 226 -78.68 -59.26 2.46
CA GLY A 226 -79.96 -59.86 2.10
C GLY A 226 -79.92 -61.39 2.15
N GLU A 227 -80.61 -61.94 3.14
CA GLU A 227 -80.85 -63.33 3.55
C GLU A 227 -81.29 -64.36 2.47
N ASP A 228 -80.97 -65.63 2.79
CA ASP A 228 -81.71 -66.90 2.61
C ASP A 228 -81.67 -67.77 1.34
N GLY A 229 -81.51 -69.09 1.59
CA GLY A 229 -81.88 -70.23 0.74
C GLY A 229 -80.70 -71.03 0.18
N GLU A 230 -80.14 -72.04 0.85
CA GLU A 230 -80.58 -73.44 0.95
C GLU A 230 -80.21 -74.33 -0.27
N GLU A 231 -79.58 -75.48 0.07
CA GLU A 231 -79.53 -76.78 -0.64
C GLU A 231 -78.53 -77.13 -1.77
N GLY A 232 -77.84 -78.26 -1.54
CA GLY A 232 -77.33 -79.22 -2.53
C GLY A 232 -75.94 -78.88 -3.12
N GLY A 233 -74.95 -79.77 -3.17
CA GLY A 233 -74.91 -81.23 -3.13
C GLY A 233 -73.78 -81.69 -4.05
N GLU A 234 -73.06 -82.73 -3.62
CA GLU A 234 -72.30 -83.71 -4.42
C GLU A 234 -71.14 -83.30 -5.38
N ALA A 235 -69.95 -83.75 -4.97
CA ALA A 235 -69.12 -84.79 -5.59
C ALA A 235 -68.72 -84.72 -7.09
N GLY A 236 -67.42 -84.95 -7.31
CA GLY A 236 -66.84 -85.41 -8.58
C GLY A 236 -65.32 -85.18 -8.59
N GLN A 237 -64.56 -86.05 -7.90
CA GLN A 237 -63.55 -86.94 -8.49
C GLN A 237 -62.37 -86.26 -9.18
#